data_AF-A0A1S9DP91-F1
#
_entry.id   AF-A0A1S9DP91-F1
#
_cell.length_a   1.000
_cell.length_b   1.000
_cell.length_c   1.000
_cell.angle_alpha   90.00
_cell.angle_beta   90.00
_cell.angle_gamma   90.00
#
_symmetry.space_group_name_H-M   'P 1'
#
loop_
_entity.id
_entity.type
_entity.pdbx_description
1 polymer ?
#
loop_
_entity_poly.entity_id
_entity_poly.type
_entity_poly.pdbx_seq_one_letter_code
_entity_poly.pdbx_strand_id
1 'polypeptide(L)'
;MASLLTAVGLTQAPLSTPIPNYGPGFLIFHFAFAYGVLSSRTLKQYYGIDHQESPRQDLNKYGEAAVRDGKITRKQLEMLQRNEAAHANSVENYTLFVAGITLATYAGVPRTTINAAGLTYTVARILYAINYITVERRQAARWRGLFWWVGNLSCLTLLWKAGQALSN
;
A
#
# COMPACT_ATOMS: atom_id res chain seq x y z
N MET A 1 5.85 -25.90 -10.01
CA MET A 1 5.11 -24.85 -9.28
C MET A 1 4.16 -24.17 -10.26
N ALA A 2 2.98 -23.74 -9.81
CA ALA A 2 2.01 -23.04 -10.67
C ALA A 2 2.60 -21.72 -11.20
N SER A 3 2.33 -21.37 -12.46
CA SER A 3 2.68 -20.06 -13.00
C SER A 3 1.92 -18.95 -12.26
N LEU A 4 2.40 -17.70 -12.31
CA LEU A 4 1.69 -16.57 -11.68
C LEU A 4 0.26 -16.44 -12.22
N LEU A 5 0.08 -16.54 -13.54
CA LEU A 5 -1.23 -16.49 -14.20
C LEU A 5 -2.18 -17.58 -13.68
N THR A 6 -1.66 -18.78 -13.46
CA THR A 6 -2.44 -19.88 -12.86
C THR A 6 -2.76 -19.59 -11.40
N ALA A 7 -1.77 -19.08 -10.65
CA ALA A 7 -1.91 -18.81 -9.22
C ALA A 7 -2.91 -17.68 -8.93
N VAL A 8 -3.16 -16.78 -9.88
CA VAL A 8 -4.20 -15.73 -9.79
C VAL A 8 -5.49 -16.09 -10.54
N GLY A 9 -5.62 -17.31 -11.08
CA GLY A 9 -6.84 -17.79 -11.74
C GLY A 9 -7.09 -17.26 -13.15
N LEU A 10 -6.08 -16.72 -13.83
CA LEU A 10 -6.17 -16.28 -15.23
C LEU A 10 -6.00 -17.42 -16.23
N THR A 11 -5.41 -18.55 -15.81
CA THR A 11 -5.27 -19.77 -16.61
C THR A 11 -5.67 -20.99 -15.79
N GLN A 12 -6.15 -22.05 -16.44
CA GLN A 12 -6.46 -23.32 -15.77
C GLN A 12 -5.20 -23.97 -15.22
N ALA A 13 -5.28 -24.42 -13.96
CA ALA A 13 -4.24 -25.25 -13.37
C ALA A 13 -4.36 -26.69 -13.90
N PRO A 14 -3.24 -27.37 -14.22
CA PRO A 14 -3.24 -28.82 -14.35
C PRO A 14 -3.77 -29.45 -13.05
N LEU A 15 -4.59 -30.51 -13.16
CA LEU A 15 -5.26 -31.18 -12.02
C LEU A 15 -4.32 -31.56 -10.86
N SER A 16 -3.02 -31.76 -11.14
CA SER A 16 -2.00 -32.17 -10.18
C SER A 16 -1.19 -31.02 -9.57
N THR A 17 -1.43 -29.76 -9.95
CA THR A 17 -0.58 -28.64 -9.51
C THR A 17 -1.21 -27.90 -8.32
N PRO A 18 -0.63 -28.00 -7.10
CA PRO A 18 -1.14 -27.27 -5.95
C PRO A 18 -0.97 -25.76 -6.16
N ILE A 19 -2.03 -24.99 -5.91
CA ILE A 19 -2.00 -23.54 -5.99
C ILE A 19 -1.38 -23.01 -4.69
N PRO A 20 -0.28 -22.24 -4.74
CA PRO A 20 0.34 -21.68 -3.55
C PRO A 20 -0.55 -20.59 -2.93
N ASN A 21 -0.44 -20.38 -1.63
CA ASN A 21 -1.04 -19.24 -0.95
C ASN A 21 -0.01 -18.12 -0.81
N TYR A 22 -0.16 -17.04 -1.57
CA TYR A 22 0.74 -15.88 -1.53
C TYR A 22 0.35 -14.84 -0.47
N GLY A 23 -0.75 -15.05 0.26
CA GLY A 23 -1.23 -14.16 1.33
C GLY A 23 -0.13 -13.71 2.30
N PRO A 24 0.63 -14.63 2.95
CA PRO A 24 1.72 -14.25 3.85
C PRO A 24 2.80 -13.39 3.18
N GLY A 25 3.16 -13.72 1.94
CA GLY A 25 4.14 -12.94 1.17
C GLY A 25 3.67 -11.51 0.92
N PHE A 26 2.38 -11.32 0.57
CA PHE A 26 1.83 -9.98 0.44
C PHE A 26 1.80 -9.22 1.77
N LEU A 27 1.49 -9.87 2.89
CA LEU A 27 1.49 -9.22 4.21
C LEU A 27 2.88 -8.72 4.60
N ILE A 28 3.92 -9.52 4.37
CA ILE A 28 5.32 -9.14 4.60
C ILE A 28 5.71 -7.96 3.69
N PHE A 29 5.41 -8.07 2.40
CA PHE A 29 5.70 -7.01 1.44
C PHE A 29 5.06 -5.68 1.86
N HIS A 30 3.76 -5.67 2.19
CA HIS A 30 3.06 -4.43 2.54
C HIS A 30 3.48 -3.86 3.88
N PHE A 31 3.93 -4.70 4.83
CA PHE A 31 4.59 -4.20 6.03
C PHE A 31 5.89 -3.45 5.69
N ALA A 32 6.79 -4.09 4.95
CA ALA A 32 8.05 -3.49 4.56
C ALA A 32 7.84 -2.23 3.68
N PHE A 33 6.85 -2.27 2.80
CA PHE A 33 6.50 -1.16 1.93
C PHE A 33 5.95 0.04 2.70
N ALA A 34 4.97 -0.18 3.60
CA ALA A 34 4.36 0.91 4.36
C ALA A 34 5.33 1.49 5.41
N TYR A 35 5.95 0.64 6.24
CA TYR A 35 6.75 1.09 7.39
C TYR A 35 8.22 1.36 7.04
N GLY A 36 8.71 0.80 5.94
CA GLY A 36 10.09 0.99 5.46
C GLY A 36 10.14 1.94 4.26
N VAL A 37 9.67 1.48 3.10
CA VAL A 37 9.84 2.19 1.81
C VAL A 37 9.15 3.55 1.82
N LEU A 38 7.89 3.61 2.25
CA LEU A 38 7.12 4.86 2.33
C LEU A 38 7.36 5.64 3.62
N SER A 39 8.31 5.23 4.46
CA SER A 39 8.58 5.94 5.70
C SER A 39 8.86 7.42 5.44
N SER A 40 8.08 8.29 6.08
CA SER A 40 8.33 9.74 6.02
C SER A 40 9.70 10.14 6.57
N ARG A 41 10.27 9.30 7.43
CA ARG A 41 11.47 9.62 8.20
C ARG A 41 12.74 9.58 7.34
N THR A 42 12.86 8.61 6.44
CA THR A 42 14.06 8.41 5.62
C THR A 42 14.36 9.63 4.74
N LEU A 43 13.33 10.19 4.10
CA LEU A 43 13.50 11.41 3.30
C LEU A 43 13.82 12.64 4.18
N LYS A 44 13.20 12.77 5.35
CA LYS A 44 13.53 13.85 6.29
C LYS A 44 14.97 13.77 6.79
N GLN A 45 15.48 12.57 7.05
CA GLN A 45 16.88 12.34 7.39
C GLN A 45 17.80 12.73 6.23
N TYR A 46 17.46 12.32 5.02
CA TYR A 46 18.21 12.66 3.81
C TYR A 46 18.34 14.19 3.60
N TYR A 47 17.26 14.94 3.83
CA TYR A 47 17.27 16.41 3.75
C TYR A 47 17.74 17.10 5.05
N GLY A 48 18.09 16.35 6.09
CA GLY A 48 18.52 16.88 7.39
C GLY A 48 17.44 17.64 8.15
N ILE A 49 16.17 17.30 7.98
CA ILE A 49 15.00 17.92 8.64
C ILE A 49 14.45 17.02 9.78
N ASP A 50 14.98 15.81 9.97
CA ASP A 50 14.63 14.93 11.10
C ASP A 50 15.27 15.44 12.41
N HIS A 51 14.47 16.02 13.30
CA HIS A 51 14.94 16.56 14.58
C HIS A 51 14.84 15.55 15.74
N GLN A 52 14.29 14.35 15.50
CA GLN A 52 14.08 13.26 16.45
C GLN A 52 13.19 13.54 17.68
N GLU A 53 13.05 14.78 18.14
CA GLU A 53 12.21 15.16 19.29
C GLU A 53 10.72 14.94 19.01
N SER A 54 10.27 15.37 17.83
CA SER A 54 8.87 15.22 17.41
C SER A 54 8.77 15.00 15.89
N PRO A 55 9.20 13.83 15.38
CA PRO A 55 9.39 13.63 13.94
C PRO A 55 8.15 13.91 13.10
N ARG A 56 6.94 13.63 13.62
CA ARG A 56 5.67 13.89 12.91
C ARG A 56 5.35 15.38 12.74
N GLN A 57 6.02 16.26 13.48
CA GLN A 57 5.81 17.72 13.41
C GLN A 57 6.94 18.42 12.67
N ASP A 58 7.97 17.70 12.20
CA ASP A 58 9.16 18.32 11.63
C ASP A 58 8.85 19.21 10.43
N LEU A 59 8.01 18.74 9.50
CA LEU A 59 7.65 19.54 8.32
C LEU A 59 6.80 20.75 8.69
N ASN A 60 5.91 20.63 9.70
CA ASN A 60 5.06 21.73 10.16
C ASN A 60 5.87 22.81 10.89
N LYS A 61 6.85 22.40 11.70
CA LYS A 61 7.65 23.32 12.53
C LYS A 61 8.83 23.92 11.76
N TYR A 62 9.53 23.11 10.97
CA TYR A 62 10.83 23.48 10.39
C TYR A 62 10.82 23.54 8.87
N GLY A 63 9.76 23.08 8.20
CA GLY A 63 9.69 23.03 6.74
C GLY A 63 9.85 24.40 6.07
N GLU A 64 9.07 25.39 6.52
CA GLU A 64 9.15 26.76 5.97
C GLU A 64 10.50 27.42 6.24
N ALA A 65 11.07 27.19 7.42
CA ALA A 65 12.41 27.66 7.76
C ALA A 65 13.46 27.05 6.82
N ALA A 66 13.40 25.73 6.60
CA ALA A 66 14.31 25.03 5.69
C ALA A 66 14.19 25.51 4.23
N VAL A 67 13.01 25.98 3.79
CA VAL A 67 12.85 26.61 2.48
C VAL A 67 13.49 28.00 2.42
N ARG A 68 13.19 28.85 3.42
CA ARG A 68 13.75 30.21 3.51
C ARG A 68 15.28 30.19 3.60
N ASP A 69 15.82 29.26 4.37
CA ASP A 69 17.26 29.13 4.61
C ASP A 69 17.96 28.40 3.43
N GLY A 70 17.24 28.07 2.36
CA GLY A 70 17.78 27.48 1.14
C GLY A 70 18.17 26.00 1.25
N LYS A 71 17.83 25.33 2.36
CA LYS A 71 18.16 23.92 2.62
C LYS A 71 17.36 22.97 1.74
N ILE A 72 16.09 23.29 1.49
CA ILE A 72 15.22 22.58 0.54
C ILE A 72 14.46 23.58 -0.32
N THR A 73 14.02 23.13 -1.50
CA THR A 73 13.12 23.90 -2.36
C THR A 73 11.67 23.79 -1.89
N ARG A 74 10.82 24.75 -2.29
CA ARG A 74 9.36 24.67 -2.09
C ARG A 74 8.77 23.34 -2.58
N LYS A 75 9.19 22.92 -3.78
CA LYS A 75 8.75 21.66 -4.40
C LYS A 75 9.15 20.43 -3.58
N GLN A 76 10.35 20.44 -2.97
CA GLN A 76 10.78 19.36 -2.07
C GLN A 76 9.95 19.33 -0.80
N LEU A 77 9.64 20.48 -0.18
CA LEU A 77 8.77 20.54 1.00
C LEU A 77 7.39 19.93 0.71
N GLU A 78 6.76 20.32 -0.39
CA GLU A 78 5.45 19.80 -0.77
C GLU A 78 5.49 18.29 -1.08
N MET A 79 6.57 17.80 -1.69
CA MET A 79 6.78 16.37 -1.94
C MET A 79 6.95 15.59 -0.62
N LEU A 80 7.67 16.14 0.36
CA LEU A 80 7.80 15.56 1.70
C LEU A 80 6.44 15.50 2.43
N GLN A 81 5.61 16.55 2.32
CA GLN A 81 4.26 16.55 2.88
C GLN A 81 3.36 15.51 2.21
N ARG A 82 3.44 15.36 0.87
CA ARG A 82 2.73 14.30 0.15
C ARG A 82 3.21 12.90 0.56
N ASN A 83 4.51 12.73 0.81
CA ASN A 83 5.05 11.48 1.33
C ASN A 83 4.53 11.16 2.75
N GLU A 84 4.49 12.15 3.66
CA GLU A 84 3.89 11.96 4.99
C GLU A 84 2.44 11.48 4.92
N ALA A 85 1.66 12.07 4.02
CA ALA A 85 0.28 11.67 3.82
C ALA A 85 0.13 10.29 3.15
N ALA A 86 1.02 9.95 2.19
CA ALA A 86 1.05 8.62 1.55
C ALA A 86 1.47 7.52 2.53
N HIS A 87 2.43 7.80 3.42
CA HIS A 87 2.86 6.95 4.52
C HIS A 87 1.70 6.66 5.47
N ALA A 88 1.07 7.71 6.01
CA ALA A 88 -0.05 7.58 6.94
C ALA A 88 -1.19 6.74 6.33
N ASN A 89 -1.57 7.03 5.08
CA ASN A 89 -2.59 6.26 4.39
C ASN A 89 -2.22 4.78 4.21
N SER A 90 -0.95 4.48 3.96
CA SER A 90 -0.50 3.09 3.80
C SER A 90 -0.51 2.31 5.11
N VAL A 91 -0.15 2.97 6.22
CA VAL A 91 -0.24 2.42 7.57
C VAL A 91 -1.69 2.14 7.95
N GLU A 92 -2.60 3.10 7.73
CA GLU A 92 -4.03 2.96 7.99
C GLU A 92 -4.69 1.85 7.16
N ASN A 93 -4.30 1.72 5.89
CA ASN A 93 -4.90 0.73 5.00
C ASN A 93 -4.38 -0.69 5.24
N TYR A 94 -3.19 -0.82 5.84
CA TYR A 94 -2.56 -2.10 6.13
C TYR A 94 -3.44 -3.00 7.02
N THR A 95 -4.15 -2.44 8.00
CA THR A 95 -5.05 -3.22 8.87
C THR A 95 -6.20 -3.86 8.10
N LEU A 96 -6.84 -3.14 7.16
CA LEU A 96 -7.89 -3.70 6.32
C LEU A 96 -7.35 -4.82 5.43
N PHE A 97 -6.14 -4.65 4.88
CA PHE A 97 -5.49 -5.67 4.07
C PHE A 97 -5.15 -6.94 4.88
N VAL A 98 -4.59 -6.76 6.08
CA VAL A 98 -4.34 -7.86 7.03
C VAL A 98 -5.64 -8.60 7.34
N ALA A 99 -6.71 -7.89 7.69
CA ALA A 99 -8.01 -8.49 7.98
C ALA A 99 -8.56 -9.28 6.78
N GLY A 100 -8.53 -8.71 5.58
CA GLY A 100 -9.01 -9.36 4.36
C GLY A 100 -8.26 -10.65 4.04
N ILE A 101 -6.92 -10.60 4.02
CA ILE A 101 -6.09 -11.78 3.71
C ILE A 101 -6.22 -12.86 4.78
N THR A 102 -6.16 -12.49 6.06
CA THR A 102 -6.20 -13.45 7.17
C THR A 102 -7.56 -14.13 7.29
N LEU A 103 -8.66 -13.36 7.26
CA LEU A 103 -10.00 -13.91 7.38
C LEU A 103 -10.37 -14.78 6.17
N ALA A 104 -10.02 -14.36 4.95
CA ALA A 104 -10.25 -15.18 3.75
C ALA A 104 -9.43 -16.46 3.77
N THR A 105 -8.18 -16.41 4.25
CA THR A 105 -7.35 -17.62 4.42
C THR A 105 -7.96 -18.56 5.45
N TYR A 106 -8.39 -18.04 6.60
CA TYR A 106 -9.02 -18.81 7.67
C TYR A 106 -10.33 -19.47 7.22
N ALA A 107 -11.17 -18.72 6.52
CA ALA A 107 -12.47 -19.18 6.03
C ALA A 107 -12.37 -20.17 4.85
N GLY A 108 -11.17 -20.49 4.36
CA GLY A 108 -10.98 -21.42 3.25
C GLY A 108 -11.37 -20.86 1.87
N VAL A 109 -11.36 -19.53 1.70
CA VAL A 109 -11.59 -18.91 0.38
C VAL A 109 -10.55 -19.43 -0.63
N PRO A 110 -10.94 -19.72 -1.89
CA PRO A 110 -10.01 -20.26 -2.88
C PRO A 110 -8.72 -19.44 -3.01
N ARG A 111 -7.57 -20.12 -2.99
CA ARG A 111 -6.24 -19.48 -3.05
C ARG A 111 -6.06 -18.59 -4.28
N THR A 112 -6.66 -18.96 -5.41
CA THR A 112 -6.67 -18.11 -6.63
C THR A 112 -7.29 -16.75 -6.38
N THR A 113 -8.39 -16.71 -5.63
CA THR A 113 -9.08 -15.46 -5.27
C THR A 113 -8.24 -14.64 -4.29
N ILE A 114 -7.65 -15.26 -3.28
CA ILE A 114 -6.75 -14.59 -2.32
C ILE A 114 -5.55 -13.99 -3.06
N ASN A 115 -4.90 -14.77 -3.93
CA ASN A 115 -3.74 -14.34 -4.70
C ASN A 115 -4.08 -13.20 -5.67
N ALA A 116 -5.21 -13.30 -6.38
CA ALA A 116 -5.67 -12.24 -7.28
C ALA A 116 -5.94 -10.94 -6.52
N ALA A 117 -6.68 -10.99 -5.42
CA ALA A 117 -6.98 -9.81 -4.60
C ALA A 117 -5.72 -9.18 -3.99
N GLY A 118 -4.77 -10.02 -3.52
CA GLY A 118 -3.47 -9.58 -3.02
C GLY A 118 -2.61 -8.91 -4.09
N LEU A 119 -2.60 -9.45 -5.31
CA LEU A 119 -1.91 -8.83 -6.45
C LEU A 119 -2.57 -7.51 -6.86
N THR A 120 -3.90 -7.48 -7.00
CA THR A 120 -4.67 -6.26 -7.30
C THR A 120 -4.40 -5.17 -6.27
N TYR A 121 -4.44 -5.51 -4.98
CA TYR A 121 -4.10 -4.59 -3.90
C TYR A 121 -2.68 -4.06 -4.06
N THR A 122 -1.71 -4.95 -4.30
CA THR A 122 -0.30 -4.60 -4.43
C THR A 122 -0.05 -3.61 -5.57
N VAL A 123 -0.55 -3.90 -6.77
CA VAL A 123 -0.43 -3.00 -7.93
C VAL A 123 -1.10 -1.66 -7.65
N ALA A 124 -2.31 -1.67 -7.08
CA ALA A 124 -3.03 -0.46 -6.75
C ALA A 124 -2.28 0.41 -5.73
N ARG A 125 -1.68 -0.18 -4.68
CA ARG A 125 -0.92 0.57 -3.66
C ARG A 125 0.38 1.16 -4.20
N ILE A 126 1.08 0.45 -5.08
CA ILE A 126 2.29 0.98 -5.73
C ILE A 126 1.94 2.18 -6.60
N LEU A 127 0.92 2.06 -7.46
CA LEU A 127 0.46 3.15 -8.31
C LEU A 127 -0.09 4.33 -7.50
N TYR A 128 -0.82 4.05 -6.42
CA TYR A 128 -1.28 5.06 -5.47
C TYR A 128 -0.12 5.86 -4.89
N ALA A 129 0.91 5.19 -4.37
CA ALA A 129 2.06 5.85 -3.75
C ALA A 129 2.86 6.68 -4.74
N ILE A 130 3.15 6.14 -5.94
CA ILE A 130 3.84 6.87 -7.02
C ILE A 130 3.05 8.12 -7.39
N ASN A 131 1.74 7.99 -7.64
CA ASN A 131 0.89 9.11 -8.02
C ASN A 131 0.84 10.16 -6.91
N TYR A 132 0.69 9.75 -5.65
CA TYR A 132 0.62 10.67 -4.51
C TYR A 132 1.91 11.49 -4.38
N ILE A 133 3.07 10.83 -4.40
CA ILE A 133 4.34 11.51 -4.09
C ILE A 133 4.78 12.42 -5.25
N THR A 134 4.64 11.94 -6.49
CA THR A 134 5.28 12.56 -7.67
C THR A 134 4.38 13.52 -8.44
N VAL A 135 3.05 13.42 -8.33
CA VAL A 135 2.13 14.20 -9.16
C VAL A 135 1.71 15.49 -8.48
N GLU A 136 2.04 16.61 -9.12
CA GLU A 136 1.71 17.98 -8.66
C GLU A 136 0.42 18.50 -9.31
N ARG A 137 0.07 18.01 -10.50
CA ARG A 137 -1.08 18.52 -11.26
C ARG A 137 -2.40 17.98 -10.71
N ARG A 138 -3.32 18.89 -10.36
CA ARG A 138 -4.65 18.58 -9.78
C ARG A 138 -5.44 17.53 -10.57
N GLN A 139 -5.39 17.54 -11.90
CA GLN A 139 -6.13 16.58 -12.73
C GLN A 139 -5.55 15.16 -12.61
N ALA A 140 -4.22 15.03 -12.67
CA ALA A 140 -3.54 13.74 -12.57
C ALA A 140 -3.54 13.18 -11.13
N ALA A 141 -3.70 14.04 -10.11
CA ALA A 141 -3.87 13.62 -8.72
C ALA A 141 -5.23 12.92 -8.45
N ARG A 142 -6.21 13.01 -9.37
CA ARG A 142 -7.51 12.32 -9.25
C ARG A 142 -7.37 10.80 -9.34
N TRP A 143 -6.35 10.32 -10.07
CA TRP A 143 -6.05 8.88 -10.20
C TRP A 143 -5.75 8.21 -8.86
N ARG A 144 -5.22 8.96 -7.89
CA ARG A 144 -5.06 8.53 -6.49
C ARG A 144 -6.35 7.94 -5.92
N GLY A 145 -7.49 8.58 -6.15
CA GLY A 145 -8.79 8.10 -5.66
C GLY A 145 -9.19 6.77 -6.26
N LEU A 146 -8.94 6.58 -7.57
CA LEU A 146 -9.21 5.33 -8.25
C LEU A 146 -8.35 4.18 -7.69
N PHE A 147 -7.04 4.38 -7.59
CA PHE A 147 -6.14 3.35 -7.06
C PHE A 147 -6.47 3.00 -5.60
N TRP A 148 -6.88 4.00 -4.82
CA TRP A 148 -7.35 3.77 -3.46
C TRP A 148 -8.59 2.86 -3.44
N TRP A 149 -9.61 3.18 -4.24
CA TRP A 149 -10.82 2.37 -4.30
C TRP A 149 -10.55 0.95 -4.78
N VAL A 150 -9.73 0.77 -5.83
CA VAL A 150 -9.37 -0.56 -6.34
C VAL A 150 -8.71 -1.42 -5.25
N GLY A 151 -7.78 -0.87 -4.48
CA GLY A 151 -7.17 -1.59 -3.36
C GLY A 151 -8.14 -1.93 -2.24
N ASN A 152 -8.98 -0.97 -1.83
CA ASN A 152 -9.95 -1.22 -0.75
C ASN A 152 -11.02 -2.24 -1.16
N LEU A 153 -11.52 -2.16 -2.40
CA LEU A 153 -12.51 -3.09 -2.92
C LEU A 153 -11.98 -4.52 -3.02
N SER A 154 -10.68 -4.73 -3.30
CA SER A 154 -10.11 -6.08 -3.28
C SER A 154 -10.13 -6.68 -1.86
N CYS A 155 -9.86 -5.88 -0.84
CA CYS A 155 -9.92 -6.31 0.57
C CYS A 155 -11.37 -6.58 1.01
N LEU A 156 -12.30 -5.68 0.68
CA LEU A 156 -13.73 -5.86 0.99
C LEU A 156 -14.31 -7.09 0.30
N THR A 157 -13.88 -7.39 -0.93
CA THR A 157 -14.27 -8.61 -1.64
C THR A 157 -13.80 -9.87 -0.89
N LEU A 158 -12.59 -9.86 -0.34
CA LEU A 158 -12.08 -10.97 0.47
C LEU A 158 -12.90 -11.17 1.75
N LEU A 159 -13.20 -10.09 2.47
CA LEU A 159 -14.04 -10.14 3.67
C LEU A 159 -15.43 -10.68 3.37
N TRP A 160 -16.05 -10.21 2.29
CA TRP A 160 -17.37 -10.68 1.86
C TRP A 160 -17.37 -12.18 1.51
N LYS A 161 -16.38 -12.64 0.74
CA LYS A 161 -16.24 -14.05 0.39
C LYS A 161 -15.94 -14.92 1.61
N ALA A 162 -15.15 -14.42 2.56
CA ALA A 162 -14.90 -15.11 3.81
C ALA A 162 -16.19 -15.25 4.63
N GLY A 163 -17.01 -14.19 4.71
CA GLY A 163 -18.32 -14.22 5.35
C GLY A 163 -19.24 -15.29 4.75
N GLN A 164 -19.29 -15.40 3.41
CA GLN A 164 -20.05 -16.46 2.75
C GLN A 164 -19.54 -17.87 3.11
N ALA A 165 -18.22 -18.06 3.14
CA ALA A 165 -17.64 -19.37 3.43
C ALA A 165 -17.82 -19.80 4.89
N LEU A 166 -17.95 -18.85 5.82
CA LEU A 166 -18.19 -19.11 7.25
C LEU A 166 -19.67 -19.25 7.62
N SER A 167 -20.58 -18.77 6.76
CA SER A 167 -22.02 -18.81 7.02
C SER A 167 -22.71 -20.08 6.47
N ASN A 168 -21.95 -20.92 5.76
CA ASN A 168 -22.36 -22.22 5.26
C ASN A 168 -21.72 -23.32 6.11
#